data_AF-A0A7K9FV67-F1
#
_entry.id   AF-A0A7K9FV67-F1
#
_cell.length_a   1.000
_cell.length_b   1.000
_cell.length_c   1.000
_cell.angle_alpha   90.00
_cell.angle_beta   90.00
_cell.angle_gamma   90.00
#
_symmetry.space_group_name_H-M   'P 1'
#
loop_
_entity.id
_entity.type
_entity.pdbx_description
1 polymer ?
#
loop_
_entity_poly.entity_id
_entity_poly.type
_entity_poly.pdbx_seq_one_letter_code
_entity_poly.pdbx_strand_id
1 'polypeptide(L)'
;RILKDSLGGNAQTVMIACVSPSSSDFDESLNTLNYANRAQNIQNKAVVNCRKETEHVEELHRQIKNLQKALEQRHRSETRIINRSATAKRCAPDPTARLLAECAHYRTCTDAAYRLLMELQEDSNLTVEQILRVKEWLCAVESERSELTSAGLDSGIESTSAEDQSPEAQGSNLGKAQVTVNTEKGCESIKDEQVAKLQRQVERLEEENRDFLAALEDAMEQYKLQSDKLQEQQDKISELHVRLEMAMPNLCVPELLENLHLVTAGQRPHTAPLDAAPSHGLSGVPSRLLPAEQSSRALC
;
A
#
# COMPACT_ATOMS: atom_id res chain seq x y z
N ARG A 1 -16.40 -28.90 -6.90
CA ARG A 1 -17.03 -30.24 -6.78
C ARG A 1 -16.00 -31.18 -6.18
N ILE A 2 -16.32 -31.83 -5.06
CA ILE A 2 -15.35 -32.57 -4.24
C ILE A 2 -14.98 -33.95 -4.85
N LEU A 3 -15.92 -34.64 -5.48
CA LEU A 3 -15.74 -36.01 -6.01
C LEU A 3 -15.30 -36.06 -7.49
N LYS A 4 -14.81 -34.95 -8.04
CA LYS A 4 -14.45 -34.88 -9.46
C LYS A 4 -13.35 -35.88 -9.81
N ASP A 5 -12.39 -36.08 -8.91
CA ASP A 5 -11.26 -36.96 -9.16
C ASP A 5 -11.58 -38.44 -8.89
N SER A 6 -12.63 -38.71 -8.11
CA SER A 6 -13.09 -40.06 -7.76
C SER A 6 -13.86 -40.76 -8.88
N LEU A 7 -14.45 -40.02 -9.83
CA LEU A 7 -15.24 -40.58 -10.93
C LEU A 7 -14.62 -40.20 -12.28
N GLY A 8 -13.73 -41.06 -12.79
CA GLY A 8 -13.00 -40.87 -14.04
C GLY A 8 -11.69 -40.08 -13.93
N GLY A 9 -11.20 -39.84 -12.70
CA GLY A 9 -9.99 -39.06 -12.42
C GLY A 9 -8.84 -39.87 -11.83
N ASN A 10 -7.95 -39.17 -11.11
CA ASN A 10 -6.78 -39.74 -10.45
C ASN A 10 -7.09 -40.15 -9.00
N ALA A 11 -7.83 -41.25 -8.85
CA ALA A 11 -8.10 -41.85 -7.55
C ALA A 11 -8.39 -43.35 -7.68
N GLN A 12 -8.02 -44.13 -6.66
CA GLN A 12 -8.57 -45.47 -6.48
C GLN A 12 -9.93 -45.33 -5.80
N THR A 13 -10.97 -45.89 -6.39
CA THR A 13 -12.35 -45.69 -5.93
C THR A 13 -13.06 -47.02 -5.80
N VAL A 14 -13.73 -47.19 -4.66
CA VAL A 14 -14.54 -48.37 -4.33
C VAL A 14 -15.95 -47.87 -4.03
N MET A 15 -16.93 -48.48 -4.66
CA MET A 15 -18.34 -48.24 -4.37
C MET A 15 -18.90 -49.45 -3.62
N ILE A 16 -19.57 -49.21 -2.49
CA ILE A 16 -20.28 -50.24 -1.73
C ILE A 16 -21.77 -50.01 -1.96
N ALA A 17 -22.44 -51.00 -2.54
CA ALA A 17 -23.89 -50.99 -2.73
C ALA A 17 -24.56 -51.75 -1.58
N CYS A 18 -25.36 -51.05 -0.78
CA CYS A 18 -26.15 -51.64 0.29
C CYS A 18 -27.55 -51.99 -0.25
N VAL A 19 -27.97 -53.24 -0.12
CA VAL A 19 -29.27 -53.73 -0.61
C VAL A 19 -30.02 -54.48 0.48
N SER A 20 -31.34 -54.42 0.42
CA SER A 20 -32.23 -55.13 1.35
C SER A 20 -32.67 -56.46 0.74
N PRO A 21 -32.66 -57.58 1.49
CA PRO A 21 -33.16 -58.86 0.98
C PRO A 21 -34.70 -58.98 1.04
N SER A 22 -35.41 -57.94 1.50
CA SER A 22 -36.87 -57.95 1.62
C SER A 22 -37.54 -57.88 0.25
N SER A 23 -38.64 -58.62 0.07
CA SER A 23 -39.44 -58.58 -1.16
C SER A 23 -40.10 -57.22 -1.38
N SER A 24 -40.36 -56.47 -0.30
CA SER A 24 -40.96 -55.14 -0.37
C SER A 24 -40.02 -54.10 -0.99
N ASP A 25 -38.70 -54.33 -0.88
CA ASP A 25 -37.65 -53.40 -1.36
C ASP A 25 -37.02 -53.89 -2.68
N PHE A 26 -37.68 -54.83 -3.37
CA PHE A 26 -37.15 -55.49 -4.55
C PHE A 26 -36.81 -54.49 -5.66
N ASP A 27 -37.72 -53.57 -5.96
CA ASP A 27 -37.54 -52.59 -7.04
C ASP A 27 -36.39 -51.61 -6.75
N GLU A 28 -36.25 -51.12 -5.51
CA GLU A 28 -35.15 -50.24 -5.11
C GLU A 28 -33.80 -50.95 -5.07
N SER A 29 -33.80 -52.21 -4.62
CA SER A 29 -32.60 -53.05 -4.63
C SER A 29 -32.15 -53.32 -6.08
N LEU A 30 -33.08 -53.57 -7.00
CA LEU A 30 -32.79 -53.71 -8.42
C LEU A 30 -32.20 -52.42 -9.02
N ASN A 31 -32.76 -51.25 -8.69
CA ASN A 31 -32.25 -49.95 -9.13
C ASN A 31 -30.82 -49.68 -8.61
N THR A 32 -30.57 -50.01 -7.34
CA THR A 32 -29.25 -49.87 -6.70
C THR A 32 -28.21 -50.76 -7.37
N LEU A 33 -28.56 -52.03 -7.66
CA LEU A 33 -27.69 -52.96 -8.38
C LEU A 33 -27.42 -52.50 -9.81
N ASN A 34 -28.42 -51.99 -10.52
CA ASN A 34 -28.26 -51.44 -11.86
C ASN A 34 -27.32 -50.23 -11.87
N TYR A 35 -27.41 -49.36 -10.85
CA TYR A 35 -26.48 -48.25 -10.71
C TYR A 35 -25.06 -48.72 -10.39
N ALA A 36 -24.91 -49.68 -9.48
CA ALA A 36 -23.60 -50.29 -9.16
C ALA A 36 -22.94 -50.92 -10.39
N ASN A 37 -23.73 -51.61 -11.22
CA ASN A 37 -23.25 -52.20 -12.48
C ASN A 37 -22.77 -51.12 -13.47
N ARG A 38 -23.49 -49.99 -13.59
CA ARG A 38 -23.00 -48.85 -14.38
C ARG A 38 -21.73 -48.24 -13.80
N ALA A 39 -21.66 -48.06 -12.48
CA ALA A 39 -20.51 -47.48 -11.80
C ALA A 39 -19.25 -48.36 -11.91
N GLN A 40 -19.41 -49.69 -11.97
CA GLN A 40 -18.31 -50.64 -12.21
C GLN A 40 -17.59 -50.38 -13.54
N ASN A 41 -18.29 -49.85 -14.54
CA ASN A 41 -17.73 -49.56 -15.86
C ASN A 41 -16.94 -48.24 -15.91
N ILE A 42 -16.91 -47.46 -14.82
CA ILE A 42 -16.13 -46.22 -14.74
C ILE A 42 -14.66 -46.58 -14.56
N GLN A 43 -13.83 -46.17 -15.53
CA GLN A 43 -12.38 -46.40 -15.49
C GLN A 43 -11.66 -45.18 -14.93
N ASN A 44 -11.05 -45.34 -13.76
CA ASN A 44 -10.17 -44.32 -13.18
C ASN A 44 -8.72 -44.54 -13.63
N LYS A 45 -7.95 -43.44 -13.74
CA LYS A 45 -6.53 -43.46 -14.06
C LYS A 45 -5.73 -43.05 -12.83
N ALA A 46 -5.60 -43.98 -11.88
CA ALA A 46 -4.84 -43.75 -10.67
C ALA A 46 -3.33 -43.72 -10.98
N VAL A 47 -2.69 -42.60 -10.66
CA VAL A 47 -1.25 -42.35 -10.79
C VAL A 47 -0.73 -42.00 -9.41
N VAL A 48 0.40 -42.60 -9.01
CA VAL A 48 1.05 -42.26 -7.75
C VAL A 48 1.46 -40.79 -7.81
N ASN A 49 0.90 -40.00 -6.90
CA ASN A 49 1.20 -38.58 -6.77
C ASN A 49 2.57 -38.39 -6.13
N CYS A 50 3.64 -38.82 -6.80
CA CYS A 50 5.01 -38.48 -6.43
C CYS A 50 5.26 -37.02 -6.79
N ARG A 51 4.70 -36.08 -6.01
CA ARG A 51 5.21 -34.72 -6.03
C ARG A 51 6.54 -34.74 -5.31
N LYS A 52 7.63 -34.55 -6.03
CA LYS A 52 8.85 -34.03 -5.43
C LYS A 52 8.50 -32.64 -4.94
N GLU A 53 8.04 -32.54 -3.69
CA GLU A 53 7.74 -31.29 -3.02
C GLU A 53 8.93 -30.31 -3.16
N THR A 54 10.14 -30.85 -3.24
CA THR A 54 11.37 -30.15 -3.58
C THR A 54 11.30 -29.38 -4.90
N GLU A 55 10.78 -29.93 -6.00
CA GLU A 55 10.76 -29.23 -7.30
C GLU A 55 9.81 -28.02 -7.29
N HIS A 56 8.65 -28.14 -6.62
CA HIS A 56 7.70 -27.04 -6.51
C HIS A 56 8.19 -25.95 -5.56
N VAL A 57 8.78 -26.37 -4.44
CA VAL A 57 9.38 -25.47 -3.45
C VAL A 57 10.60 -24.75 -4.03
N GLU A 58 11.45 -25.43 -4.81
CA GLU A 58 12.58 -24.84 -5.52
C GLU A 58 12.13 -23.83 -6.58
N GLU A 59 11.08 -24.14 -7.34
CA GLU A 59 10.51 -23.22 -8.33
C GLU A 59 9.93 -21.97 -7.65
N LEU A 60 9.21 -22.13 -6.54
CA LEU A 60 8.68 -21.01 -5.76
C LEU A 60 9.82 -20.16 -5.16
N HIS A 61 10.85 -20.78 -4.59
CA HIS A 61 12.03 -20.06 -4.11
C HIS A 61 12.76 -19.30 -5.22
N ARG A 62 12.85 -19.88 -6.42
CA ARG A 62 13.43 -19.23 -7.60
C ARG A 62 12.61 -18.01 -8.00
N GLN A 63 11.27 -18.11 -7.99
CA GLN A 63 10.38 -16.99 -8.30
C GLN A 63 10.51 -15.87 -7.26
N ILE A 64 10.52 -16.20 -5.97
CA ILE A 64 10.72 -15.22 -4.88
C ILE A 64 12.06 -14.49 -5.06
N LYS A 65 13.14 -15.22 -5.32
CA LYS A 65 14.47 -14.64 -5.53
C LYS A 65 14.52 -13.71 -6.74
N ASN A 66 13.86 -14.07 -7.83
CA ASN A 66 13.78 -13.25 -9.03
C ASN A 66 12.98 -11.97 -8.79
N LEU A 67 11.85 -12.05 -8.10
CA LEU A 67 11.02 -10.90 -7.75
C LEU A 67 11.74 -9.95 -6.80
N GLN A 68 12.43 -10.47 -5.78
CA GLN A 68 13.26 -9.66 -4.87
C GLN A 68 14.36 -8.91 -5.65
N LYS A 69 15.04 -9.59 -6.58
CA LYS A 69 16.06 -8.94 -7.42
C LYS A 69 15.48 -7.86 -8.33
N ALA A 70 14.29 -8.08 -8.89
CA ALA A 70 13.61 -7.09 -9.72
C ALA A 70 13.19 -5.84 -8.90
N LEU A 71 12.68 -6.06 -7.68
CA LEU A 71 12.35 -4.97 -6.74
C LEU A 71 13.60 -4.18 -6.32
N GLU A 72 14.70 -4.87 -5.99
CA GLU A 72 15.96 -4.21 -5.68
C GLU A 72 16.51 -3.39 -6.86
N GLN A 73 16.37 -3.89 -8.08
CA GLN A 73 16.76 -3.15 -9.29
C GLN A 73 15.87 -1.91 -9.48
N ARG A 74 14.56 -2.05 -9.26
CA ARG A 74 13.60 -0.94 -9.32
C ARG A 74 13.94 0.14 -8.30
N HIS A 75 14.15 -0.23 -7.04
CA HIS A 75 14.57 0.71 -6.00
C HIS A 75 15.89 1.39 -6.35
N ARG A 76 16.90 0.65 -6.83
CA ARG A 76 18.17 1.24 -7.28
C ARG A 76 17.99 2.23 -8.43
N SER A 77 17.08 1.97 -9.38
CA SER A 77 16.76 2.91 -10.45
C SER A 77 16.00 4.14 -9.93
N GLU A 78 15.05 3.97 -9.02
CA GLU A 78 14.31 5.06 -8.38
C GLU A 78 15.25 6.00 -7.62
N THR A 79 16.17 5.46 -6.81
CA THR A 79 17.16 6.26 -6.07
C THR A 79 18.08 7.05 -7.01
N ARG A 80 18.42 6.50 -8.19
CA ARG A 80 19.23 7.22 -9.20
C ARG A 80 18.46 8.35 -9.88
N ILE A 81 17.17 8.17 -10.14
CA ILE A 81 16.31 9.19 -10.76
C ILE A 81 16.08 10.36 -9.80
N ILE A 82 15.86 10.07 -8.51
CA ILE A 82 15.66 11.08 -7.46
C ILE A 82 16.95 11.89 -7.21
N ASN A 83 18.13 11.24 -7.20
CA ASN A 83 19.39 11.98 -7.03
C ASN A 83 19.77 12.84 -8.25
N ARG A 84 19.37 12.44 -9.46
CA ARG A 84 19.55 13.24 -10.69
C ARG A 84 18.67 14.50 -10.68
N SER A 85 17.42 14.41 -10.22
CA SER A 85 16.53 15.56 -10.12
C SER A 85 16.95 16.54 -9.01
N ALA A 86 17.54 16.04 -7.91
CA ALA A 86 18.07 16.87 -6.82
C ALA A 86 19.40 17.57 -7.15
N THR A 87 20.19 17.04 -8.08
CA THR A 87 21.45 17.65 -8.55
C THR A 87 21.24 18.59 -9.73
N ALA A 88 20.30 18.31 -10.63
CA ALA A 88 19.93 19.21 -11.72
C ALA A 88 19.29 20.53 -11.23
N LYS A 89 18.57 20.50 -10.09
CA LYS A 89 17.98 21.71 -9.48
C LYS A 89 18.99 22.64 -8.76
N ARG A 90 20.24 22.23 -8.55
CA ARG A 90 21.24 23.03 -7.81
C ARG A 90 22.17 23.88 -8.68
N CYS A 91 22.09 23.80 -10.01
CA CYS A 91 23.08 24.45 -10.89
C CYS A 91 22.51 25.54 -11.83
N ALA A 92 21.19 25.77 -11.82
CA ALA A 92 20.60 26.90 -12.52
C ALA A 92 20.17 27.95 -11.46
N PRO A 93 20.68 29.20 -11.50
CA PRO A 93 20.08 30.26 -10.71
C PRO A 93 18.65 30.45 -11.22
N ASP A 94 17.70 30.11 -10.35
CA ASP A 94 16.27 30.24 -10.60
C ASP A 94 15.97 31.69 -11.06
N PRO A 95 15.49 31.92 -12.30
CA PRO A 95 15.19 33.27 -12.77
C PRO A 95 14.18 33.97 -11.86
N THR A 96 13.30 33.19 -11.23
CA THR A 96 12.33 33.63 -10.23
C THR A 96 12.99 34.19 -8.97
N ALA A 97 14.04 33.53 -8.45
CA ALA A 97 14.80 34.01 -7.30
C ALA A 97 15.55 35.32 -7.57
N ARG A 98 16.04 35.53 -8.81
CA ARG A 98 16.69 36.78 -9.22
C ARG A 98 15.70 37.94 -9.28
N LEU A 99 14.54 37.71 -9.92
CA LEU A 99 13.45 38.69 -9.98
C LEU A 99 12.94 39.06 -8.58
N LEU A 100 12.77 38.08 -7.68
CA LEU A 100 12.35 38.35 -6.29
C LEU A 100 13.38 39.20 -5.52
N ALA A 101 14.67 38.94 -5.69
CA ALA A 101 15.72 39.74 -5.08
C ALA A 101 15.76 41.18 -5.61
N GLU A 102 15.54 41.35 -6.92
CA GLU A 102 15.45 42.64 -7.58
C GLU A 102 14.20 43.43 -7.12
N CYS A 103 13.04 42.78 -7.02
CA CYS A 103 11.83 43.37 -6.44
C CYS A 103 12.03 43.79 -4.98
N ALA A 104 12.73 42.98 -4.17
CA ALA A 104 13.04 43.32 -2.78
C ALA A 104 13.98 44.53 -2.69
N HIS A 105 14.95 44.63 -3.60
CA HIS A 105 15.86 45.77 -3.69
C HIS A 105 15.10 47.07 -4.04
N TYR A 106 14.24 47.02 -5.07
CA TYR A 106 13.41 48.18 -5.44
C TYR A 106 12.48 48.61 -4.32
N ARG A 107 11.82 47.68 -3.62
CA ARG A 107 10.99 48.00 -2.45
C ARG A 107 11.78 48.71 -1.35
N THR A 108 12.96 48.20 -1.03
CA THR A 108 13.83 48.80 0.00
C THR A 108 14.29 50.21 -0.39
N CYS A 109 14.61 50.42 -1.67
CA CYS A 109 14.99 51.73 -2.21
C CYS A 109 13.81 52.72 -2.13
N THR A 110 12.63 52.30 -2.56
CA THR A 110 11.40 53.11 -2.49
C THR A 110 11.04 53.47 -1.05
N ASP A 111 11.10 52.52 -0.11
CA ASP A 111 10.84 52.76 1.31
C ASP A 111 11.87 53.74 1.94
N ALA A 112 13.13 53.68 1.52
CA ALA A 112 14.15 54.62 1.96
C ALA A 112 13.92 56.04 1.41
N ALA A 113 13.55 56.16 0.13
CA ALA A 113 13.19 57.44 -0.48
C ALA A 113 11.95 58.06 0.16
N TYR A 114 10.92 57.24 0.45
CA TYR A 114 9.71 57.67 1.15
C TYR A 114 10.01 58.27 2.52
N ARG A 115 10.85 57.61 3.33
CA ARG A 115 11.26 58.14 4.65
C ARG A 115 11.99 59.47 4.55
N LEU A 116 12.95 59.59 3.63
CA LEU A 116 13.71 60.83 3.44
C LEU A 116 12.81 61.99 2.98
N LEU A 117 11.83 61.72 2.12
CA LEU A 117 10.88 62.73 1.64
C LEU A 117 9.88 63.15 2.72
N MET A 118 9.49 62.24 3.60
CA MET A 118 8.69 62.56 4.80
C MET A 118 9.47 63.45 5.76
N GLU A 119 10.73 63.14 6.06
CA GLU A 119 11.61 63.99 6.88
C GLU A 119 11.80 65.39 6.26
N LEU A 120 12.03 65.46 4.94
CA LEU A 120 12.16 66.73 4.22
C LEU A 120 10.86 67.56 4.20
N GLN A 121 9.69 66.93 4.25
CA GLN A 121 8.41 67.63 4.31
C GLN A 121 8.19 68.32 5.67
N GLU A 122 8.78 67.79 6.75
CA GLU A 122 8.74 68.38 8.09
C GLU A 122 9.71 69.57 8.22
N ASP A 123 10.78 69.59 7.43
CA ASP A 123 11.72 70.69 7.33
C ASP A 123 11.21 71.79 6.36
N SER A 124 10.83 72.95 6.89
CA SER A 124 10.15 74.08 6.19
C SER A 124 10.92 74.79 5.05
N ASN A 125 11.89 74.16 4.38
CA ASN A 125 12.77 74.79 3.38
C ASN A 125 12.36 74.57 1.90
N LEU A 126 11.22 73.92 1.63
CA LEU A 126 10.75 73.61 0.27
C LEU A 126 9.75 74.68 -0.24
N THR A 127 9.78 74.95 -1.54
CA THR A 127 8.76 75.81 -2.17
C THR A 127 7.41 75.10 -2.22
N VAL A 128 6.30 75.85 -2.27
CA VAL A 128 4.94 75.30 -2.32
C VAL A 128 4.77 74.30 -3.48
N GLU A 129 5.40 74.56 -4.62
CA GLU A 129 5.37 73.66 -5.78
C GLU A 129 6.13 72.35 -5.53
N GLN A 130 7.27 72.40 -4.84
CA GLN A 130 8.04 71.22 -4.47
C GLN A 130 7.28 70.38 -3.43
N ILE A 131 6.63 71.03 -2.46
CA ILE A 131 5.80 70.35 -1.45
C ILE A 131 4.64 69.60 -2.11
N LEU A 132 3.97 70.20 -3.10
CA LEU A 132 2.88 69.54 -3.82
C LEU A 132 3.37 68.31 -4.59
N ARG A 133 4.51 68.41 -5.30
CA ARG A 133 5.09 67.27 -6.02
C ARG A 133 5.52 66.12 -5.10
N VAL A 134 6.08 66.45 -3.93
CA VAL A 134 6.45 65.45 -2.92
C VAL A 134 5.20 64.77 -2.37
N LYS A 135 4.14 65.53 -2.05
CA LYS A 135 2.87 64.97 -1.59
C LYS A 135 2.20 64.07 -2.63
N GLU A 136 2.18 64.49 -3.90
CA GLU A 136 1.65 63.66 -5.00
C GLU A 136 2.40 62.33 -5.11
N TRP A 137 3.74 62.37 -5.04
CA TRP A 137 4.56 61.17 -5.11
C TRP A 137 4.36 60.26 -3.88
N LEU A 138 4.29 60.81 -2.67
CA LEU A 138 4.02 60.05 -1.44
C LEU A 138 2.64 59.36 -1.49
N CYS A 139 1.59 60.07 -1.95
CA CYS A 139 0.26 59.49 -2.12
C CYS A 139 0.23 58.36 -3.17
N ALA A 140 0.97 58.51 -4.28
CA ALA A 140 1.09 57.46 -5.28
C ALA A 140 1.79 56.21 -4.71
N VAL A 141 2.88 56.38 -3.96
CA VAL A 141 3.60 55.28 -3.31
C VAL A 141 2.76 54.59 -2.22
N GLU A 142 1.97 55.34 -1.45
CA GLU A 142 1.06 54.77 -0.45
C GLU A 142 -0.08 53.95 -1.07
N SER A 143 -0.62 54.39 -2.22
CA SER A 143 -1.62 53.64 -2.98
C SER A 143 -1.06 52.28 -3.41
N GLU A 144 0.12 52.27 -4.05
CA GLU A 144 0.79 51.05 -4.52
C GLU A 144 1.17 50.10 -3.36
N ARG A 145 1.59 50.65 -2.22
CA ARG A 145 1.88 49.84 -1.01
C ARG A 145 0.62 49.23 -0.42
N SER A 146 -0.51 49.93 -0.46
CA SER A 146 -1.79 49.45 0.04
C SER A 146 -2.35 48.31 -0.83
N GLU A 147 -2.21 48.42 -2.16
CA GLU A 147 -2.58 47.36 -3.10
C GLU A 147 -1.74 46.08 -2.92
N LEU A 148 -0.43 46.22 -2.75
CA LEU A 148 0.46 45.08 -2.52
C LEU A 148 0.30 44.44 -1.13
N THR A 149 -0.08 45.23 -0.12
CA THR A 149 -0.35 44.72 1.24
C THR A 149 -1.70 43.99 1.31
N SER A 150 -2.68 44.40 0.50
CA SER A 150 -3.96 43.68 0.33
C SER A 150 -3.80 42.30 -0.31
N ALA A 151 -2.75 42.07 -1.09
CA ALA A 151 -2.43 40.77 -1.68
C ALA A 151 -1.61 39.87 -0.74
N GLY A 152 -1.29 40.36 0.47
CA GLY A 152 -0.28 39.76 1.33
C GLY A 152 -0.73 39.59 2.77
N LEU A 153 -1.95 39.09 3.01
CA LEU A 153 -2.31 38.43 4.26
C LEU A 153 -3.55 37.53 4.03
N ASP A 154 -3.34 36.24 4.31
CA ASP A 154 -4.30 35.16 4.51
C ASP A 154 -4.59 34.19 3.33
N SER A 155 -4.65 32.92 3.74
CA SER A 155 -4.99 31.70 3.01
C SER A 155 -3.93 31.08 2.10
N GLY A 156 -3.23 30.10 2.69
CA GLY A 156 -2.86 28.91 1.94
C GLY A 156 -4.10 28.26 1.30
N ILE A 157 -3.84 27.45 0.28
CA ILE A 157 -4.79 26.74 -0.61
C ILE A 157 -5.77 27.65 -1.35
N GLU A 158 -5.53 27.90 -2.64
CA GLU A 158 -6.22 27.17 -3.72
C GLU A 158 -5.71 27.56 -5.10
N SER A 159 -5.75 26.57 -5.98
CA SER A 159 -5.46 26.67 -7.40
C SER A 159 -6.57 27.39 -8.16
N THR A 160 -6.21 27.92 -9.33
CA THR A 160 -7.08 28.21 -10.48
C THR A 160 -8.06 29.38 -10.31
N SER A 161 -7.86 30.44 -11.10
CA SER A 161 -8.89 30.87 -12.03
C SER A 161 -8.24 31.78 -13.08
N ALA A 162 -8.39 31.37 -14.33
CA ALA A 162 -8.14 32.21 -15.48
C ALA A 162 -9.28 33.22 -15.57
N GLU A 163 -8.99 34.51 -15.44
CA GLU A 163 -9.82 35.56 -16.05
C GLU A 163 -8.90 36.57 -16.75
N ASP A 164 -8.88 36.39 -18.06
CA ASP A 164 -8.45 37.35 -19.07
C ASP A 164 -9.54 38.44 -19.15
N GLN A 165 -9.16 39.69 -18.86
CA GLN A 165 -9.77 40.90 -19.43
C GLN A 165 -9.02 42.15 -18.93
N SER A 166 -8.20 42.70 -19.82
CA SER A 166 -7.71 44.08 -19.74
C SER A 166 -8.49 44.93 -20.75
N PRO A 167 -8.92 46.16 -20.41
CA PRO A 167 -9.19 47.17 -21.41
C PRO A 167 -7.95 48.04 -21.63
N GLU A 168 -7.54 48.07 -22.89
CA GLU A 168 -7.12 49.23 -23.67
C GLU A 168 -6.40 50.39 -22.95
N ALA A 169 -5.11 50.55 -23.27
CA ALA A 169 -4.49 51.86 -23.36
C ALA A 169 -3.61 51.96 -24.61
N GLN A 170 -4.00 52.85 -25.51
CA GLN A 170 -3.33 53.20 -26.76
C GLN A 170 -1.93 53.76 -26.51
N GLY A 171 -0.96 53.32 -27.32
CA GLY A 171 0.41 53.84 -27.33
C GLY A 171 1.21 53.40 -28.56
N SER A 172 0.93 54.06 -29.69
CA SER A 172 1.75 54.27 -30.90
C SER A 172 3.02 53.43 -31.18
N ASN A 173 2.96 52.70 -32.30
CA ASN A 173 3.95 52.57 -33.40
C ASN A 173 5.44 52.25 -33.10
N LEU A 174 5.93 51.10 -33.61
CA LEU A 174 6.79 51.07 -34.82
C LEU A 174 6.96 49.63 -35.35
N GLY A 175 6.73 49.46 -36.65
CA GLY A 175 6.69 48.15 -37.31
C GLY A 175 8.04 47.45 -37.45
N LYS A 176 8.00 46.12 -37.36
CA LYS A 176 8.73 45.09 -38.12
C LYS A 176 8.69 43.76 -37.36
N ALA A 177 7.57 43.05 -37.41
CA ALA A 177 7.49 41.68 -36.88
C ALA A 177 6.38 40.88 -37.58
N GLN A 178 6.45 40.74 -38.91
CA GLN A 178 5.49 39.90 -39.64
C GLN A 178 6.09 38.57 -40.16
N VAL A 179 7.33 38.25 -39.79
CA VAL A 179 7.99 37.01 -40.26
C VAL A 179 8.34 36.03 -39.12
N THR A 180 8.29 36.43 -37.85
CA THR A 180 8.60 35.56 -36.70
C THR A 180 7.39 34.91 -36.02
N VAL A 181 6.18 35.47 -36.19
CA VAL A 181 4.96 35.01 -35.51
C VAL A 181 4.49 33.62 -35.97
N ASN A 182 4.89 33.18 -37.16
CA ASN A 182 4.45 31.88 -37.71
C ASN A 182 5.25 30.69 -37.18
N THR A 183 6.48 30.91 -36.68
CA THR A 183 7.34 29.84 -36.17
C THR A 183 7.14 29.62 -34.66
N GLU A 184 6.75 30.66 -33.93
CA GLU A 184 6.44 30.59 -32.49
C GLU A 184 5.13 29.83 -32.23
N LYS A 185 4.08 30.05 -33.05
CA LYS A 185 2.80 29.33 -32.97
C LYS A 185 2.91 27.82 -33.15
N GLY A 186 3.85 27.35 -33.98
CA GLY A 186 4.11 25.93 -34.17
C GLY A 186 4.88 25.29 -33.00
N CYS A 187 5.73 26.06 -32.33
CA CYS A 187 6.52 25.60 -31.19
C CYS A 187 5.69 25.50 -29.90
N GLU A 188 4.73 26.41 -29.70
CA GLU A 188 3.77 26.36 -28.58
C GLU A 188 2.80 25.19 -28.72
N SER A 189 2.20 24.98 -29.91
CA SER A 189 1.29 23.86 -30.16
C SER A 189 1.91 22.48 -29.88
N ILE A 190 3.21 22.30 -30.15
CA ILE A 190 3.92 21.03 -29.84
C ILE A 190 4.11 20.84 -28.33
N LYS A 191 4.37 21.93 -27.59
CA LYS A 191 4.49 21.88 -26.12
C LYS A 191 3.13 21.61 -25.48
N ASP A 192 2.07 22.23 -25.98
CA ASP A 192 0.70 22.02 -25.49
C ASP A 192 0.24 20.58 -25.73
N GLU A 193 0.57 20.00 -26.90
CA GLU A 193 0.31 18.58 -27.21
C GLU A 193 1.06 17.65 -26.25
N GLN A 194 2.32 17.96 -25.93
CA GLN A 194 3.13 17.18 -24.98
C GLN A 194 2.59 17.29 -23.55
N VAL A 195 2.19 18.49 -23.12
CA VAL A 195 1.58 18.72 -21.81
C VAL A 195 0.25 17.96 -21.71
N ALA A 196 -0.59 18.03 -22.73
CA ALA A 196 -1.86 17.29 -22.78
C ALA A 196 -1.64 15.77 -22.78
N LYS A 197 -0.57 15.27 -23.41
CA LYS A 197 -0.22 13.85 -23.37
C LYS A 197 0.24 13.41 -21.98
N LEU A 198 1.04 14.23 -21.30
CA LEU A 198 1.46 13.97 -19.92
C LEU A 198 0.28 14.04 -18.95
N GLN A 199 -0.61 15.01 -19.10
CA GLN A 199 -1.83 15.12 -18.28
C GLN A 199 -2.71 13.87 -18.42
N ARG A 200 -2.99 13.41 -19.64
CA ARG A 200 -3.73 12.15 -19.86
C ARG A 200 -3.03 10.93 -19.29
N GLN A 201 -1.70 10.94 -19.23
CA GLN A 201 -0.94 9.84 -18.64
C GLN A 201 -0.98 9.88 -17.11
N VAL A 202 -0.93 11.05 -16.51
CA VAL A 202 -1.12 11.24 -15.06
C VAL A 202 -2.52 10.78 -14.67
N GLU A 203 -3.55 11.23 -15.38
CA GLU A 203 -4.95 10.89 -15.09
C GLU A 203 -5.21 9.37 -15.18
N ARG A 204 -4.65 8.69 -16.20
CA ARG A 204 -4.70 7.22 -16.27
C ARG A 204 -4.00 6.53 -15.10
N LEU A 205 -2.82 7.01 -14.71
CA LEU A 205 -2.08 6.43 -13.58
C LEU A 205 -2.79 6.69 -12.24
N GLU A 206 -3.47 7.82 -12.11
CA GLU A 206 -4.30 8.12 -10.93
C GLU A 206 -5.52 7.20 -10.87
N GLU A 207 -6.17 6.94 -12.01
CA GLU A 207 -7.27 5.99 -12.10
C GLU A 207 -6.83 4.56 -11.76
N GLU A 208 -5.73 4.08 -12.33
CA GLU A 208 -5.15 2.77 -11.98
C GLU A 208 -4.82 2.67 -10.49
N ASN A 209 -4.26 3.73 -9.88
CA ASN A 209 -4.00 3.74 -8.44
C ASN A 209 -5.28 3.70 -7.60
N ARG A 210 -6.35 4.37 -8.03
CA ARG A 210 -7.66 4.28 -7.35
C ARG A 210 -8.19 2.86 -7.39
N ASP A 211 -8.13 2.21 -8.55
CA ASP A 211 -8.58 0.82 -8.72
C ASP A 211 -7.75 -0.16 -7.86
N PHE A 212 -6.42 0.03 -7.79
CA PHE A 212 -5.55 -0.77 -6.93
C PHE A 212 -5.88 -0.60 -5.44
N LEU A 213 -6.16 0.63 -4.99
CA LEU A 213 -6.54 0.90 -3.61
C LEU A 213 -7.88 0.26 -3.26
N ALA A 214 -8.88 0.38 -4.14
CA ALA A 214 -10.18 -0.27 -3.95
C ALA A 214 -10.04 -1.80 -3.86
N ALA A 215 -9.25 -2.41 -4.74
CA ALA A 215 -9.00 -3.85 -4.68
C ALA A 215 -8.25 -4.28 -3.41
N LEU A 216 -7.36 -3.44 -2.88
CA LEU A 216 -6.66 -3.68 -1.62
C LEU A 216 -7.64 -3.64 -0.43
N GLU A 217 -8.54 -2.65 -0.41
CA GLU A 217 -9.58 -2.52 0.62
C GLU A 217 -10.49 -3.75 0.65
N ASP A 218 -10.99 -4.19 -0.51
CA ASP A 218 -11.81 -5.41 -0.63
C ASP A 218 -11.07 -6.66 -0.11
N ALA A 219 -9.78 -6.80 -0.45
CA ALA A 219 -8.95 -7.91 0.01
C ALA A 219 -8.72 -7.87 1.53
N MET A 220 -8.52 -6.67 2.10
CA MET A 220 -8.39 -6.49 3.54
C MET A 220 -9.69 -6.82 4.27
N GLU A 221 -10.85 -6.43 3.73
CA GLU A 221 -12.15 -6.76 4.30
C GLU A 221 -12.39 -8.27 4.29
N GLN A 222 -12.04 -8.96 3.21
CA GLN A 222 -12.09 -10.43 3.15
C GLN A 222 -11.19 -11.10 4.19
N TYR A 223 -9.96 -10.62 4.35
CA TYR A 223 -9.04 -11.15 5.36
C TYR A 223 -9.59 -10.95 6.77
N LYS A 224 -10.15 -9.77 7.06
CA LYS A 224 -10.80 -9.47 8.33
C LYS A 224 -11.96 -10.43 8.60
N LEU A 225 -12.84 -10.65 7.62
CA LEU A 225 -13.96 -11.58 7.76
C LEU A 225 -13.49 -13.03 8.02
N GLN A 226 -12.42 -13.47 7.37
CA GLN A 226 -11.81 -14.78 7.65
C GLN A 226 -11.24 -14.85 9.07
N SER A 227 -10.57 -13.80 9.53
CA SER A 227 -10.04 -13.69 10.89
C SER A 227 -11.16 -13.75 11.93
N ASP A 228 -12.25 -13.00 11.72
CA ASP A 228 -13.40 -12.99 12.61
C ASP A 228 -14.06 -14.37 12.69
N LYS A 229 -14.12 -15.10 11.56
CA LYS A 229 -14.65 -16.47 11.53
C LYS A 229 -13.77 -17.45 12.30
N LEU A 230 -12.44 -17.33 12.19
CA LEU A 230 -11.50 -18.14 12.96
C LEU A 230 -11.62 -17.85 14.46
N GLN A 231 -11.78 -16.58 14.83
CA GLN A 231 -11.99 -16.19 16.22
C GLN A 231 -13.30 -16.78 16.78
N GLU A 232 -14.40 -16.70 16.04
CA GLU A 232 -15.68 -17.30 16.43
C GLU A 232 -15.56 -18.82 16.64
N GLN A 233 -14.79 -19.52 15.79
CA GLN A 233 -14.51 -20.93 15.97
C GLN A 233 -13.70 -21.19 17.24
N GLN A 234 -12.68 -20.37 17.53
CA GLN A 234 -11.85 -20.49 18.72
C GLN A 234 -12.67 -20.26 20.01
N ASP A 235 -13.56 -19.28 19.99
CA ASP A 235 -14.48 -18.99 21.09
C ASP A 235 -15.43 -20.19 21.32
N LYS A 236 -15.92 -20.80 20.24
CA LYS A 236 -16.77 -22.00 20.34
C LYS A 236 -16.02 -23.20 20.90
N ILE A 237 -14.78 -23.41 20.47
CA ILE A 237 -13.91 -24.45 21.02
C ILE A 237 -13.70 -24.22 22.52
N SER A 238 -13.42 -22.99 22.92
CA SER A 238 -13.22 -22.61 24.33
C SER A 238 -14.49 -22.85 25.16
N GLU A 239 -15.66 -22.46 24.65
CA GLU A 239 -16.95 -22.72 25.29
C GLU A 239 -17.18 -24.23 25.50
N LEU A 240 -16.90 -25.04 24.49
CA LEU A 240 -17.05 -26.50 24.57
C LEU A 240 -16.06 -27.12 25.55
N HIS A 241 -14.82 -26.63 25.62
CA HIS A 241 -13.83 -27.08 26.60
C HIS A 241 -14.30 -26.79 28.03
N VAL A 242 -14.79 -25.58 28.30
CA VAL A 242 -15.35 -25.23 29.62
C VAL A 242 -16.53 -26.12 29.97
N ARG A 243 -17.47 -26.35 29.05
CA ARG A 243 -18.61 -27.25 29.28
C ARG A 243 -18.16 -28.69 29.57
N LEU A 244 -17.14 -29.18 28.85
CA LEU A 244 -16.58 -30.51 29.06
C LEU A 244 -15.92 -30.63 30.44
N GLU A 245 -15.13 -29.62 30.83
CA GLU A 245 -14.47 -29.54 32.14
C GLU A 245 -15.49 -29.47 33.29
N MET A 246 -16.57 -28.70 33.13
CA MET A 246 -17.65 -28.64 34.12
C MET A 246 -18.45 -29.95 34.22
N ALA A 247 -18.64 -30.66 33.10
CA ALA A 247 -19.35 -31.94 33.07
C ALA A 247 -18.50 -33.10 33.62
N MET A 248 -17.16 -33.02 33.49
CA MET A 248 -16.22 -34.06 33.91
C MET A 248 -14.93 -33.44 34.50
N PRO A 249 -14.95 -32.96 35.76
CA PRO A 249 -13.84 -32.21 36.36
C PRO A 249 -12.55 -33.03 36.61
N ASN A 250 -12.59 -34.35 36.44
CA ASN A 250 -11.46 -35.26 36.69
C ASN A 250 -10.99 -36.02 35.44
N LEU A 251 -11.51 -35.73 34.24
CA LEU A 251 -11.06 -36.39 33.02
C LEU A 251 -9.90 -35.59 32.41
N CYS A 252 -8.67 -36.01 32.73
CA CYS A 252 -7.50 -35.55 32.02
C CYS A 252 -7.58 -36.10 30.58
N VAL A 253 -7.85 -35.25 29.60
CA VAL A 253 -7.86 -35.60 28.15
C VAL A 253 -6.60 -36.37 27.68
N PRO A 254 -5.40 -36.24 28.28
CA PRO A 254 -4.25 -37.08 27.95
C PRO A 254 -4.45 -38.59 28.13
N GLU A 255 -5.17 -39.05 29.17
CA GLU A 255 -5.33 -40.50 29.46
C GLU A 255 -6.30 -41.22 28.50
N LEU A 256 -7.23 -40.50 27.88
CA LEU A 256 -8.19 -41.07 26.92
C LEU A 256 -7.57 -41.29 25.53
N LEU A 257 -6.50 -40.57 25.22
CA LEU A 257 -5.73 -40.74 23.99
C LEU A 257 -4.61 -41.78 24.13
N GLU A 258 -4.26 -42.21 25.34
CA GLU A 258 -3.24 -43.23 25.58
C GLU A 258 -3.67 -44.64 25.12
N ASN A 259 -4.98 -44.91 25.10
CA ASN A 259 -5.55 -46.19 24.64
C ASN A 259 -5.91 -46.21 23.15
N LEU A 260 -5.83 -45.06 22.46
CA LEU A 260 -5.76 -45.05 21.01
C LEU A 260 -4.29 -45.17 20.65
N HIS A 261 -3.89 -46.29 20.04
CA HIS A 261 -2.67 -46.34 19.25
C HIS A 261 -2.82 -45.37 18.06
N LEU A 262 -2.73 -44.07 18.33
CA LEU A 262 -2.38 -43.09 17.34
C LEU A 262 -0.95 -43.46 16.96
N VAL A 263 -0.81 -44.08 15.79
CA VAL A 263 0.45 -44.22 15.06
C VAL A 263 1.28 -43.00 15.42
N THR A 264 2.45 -43.23 16.02
CA THR A 264 3.43 -42.19 16.34
C THR A 264 3.53 -41.28 15.13
N ALA A 265 2.88 -40.12 15.23
CA ALA A 265 2.80 -39.17 14.16
C ALA A 265 4.19 -38.55 14.04
N GLY A 266 5.05 -39.22 13.27
CA GLY A 266 6.30 -38.67 12.80
C GLY A 266 5.99 -37.35 12.10
N GLN A 267 6.52 -36.27 12.67
CA GLN A 267 6.58 -34.90 12.16
C GLN A 267 5.25 -34.28 11.73
N ARG A 268 4.82 -33.31 12.56
CA ARG A 268 3.77 -32.34 12.25
C ARG A 268 4.08 -31.65 10.90
N PRO A 269 3.11 -31.50 9.98
CA PRO A 269 3.30 -30.71 8.78
C PRO A 269 3.76 -29.28 9.14
N HIS A 270 4.82 -28.81 8.51
CA HIS A 270 5.47 -27.51 8.76
C HIS A 270 4.60 -26.27 8.42
N THR A 271 3.32 -26.44 8.15
CA THR A 271 2.39 -25.41 7.67
C THR A 271 1.52 -24.78 8.77
N ALA A 272 1.62 -25.21 10.02
CA ALA A 272 0.95 -24.56 11.15
C ALA A 272 1.87 -23.50 11.80
N PRO A 273 1.43 -22.22 11.94
CA PRO A 273 2.20 -21.21 12.67
C PRO A 273 2.47 -21.68 14.10
N LEU A 274 3.69 -21.46 14.59
CA LEU A 274 4.04 -21.72 15.98
C LEU A 274 3.27 -20.72 16.86
N ASP A 275 2.50 -21.26 17.80
CA ASP A 275 1.84 -20.48 18.85
C ASP A 275 2.93 -19.83 19.72
N ALA A 276 3.11 -18.52 19.55
CA ALA A 276 4.02 -17.71 20.36
C ALA A 276 3.24 -17.22 21.59
N ALA A 277 3.03 -18.09 22.57
CA ALA A 277 2.55 -17.68 23.87
C ALA A 277 3.73 -17.23 24.77
N PRO A 278 3.67 -16.05 25.42
CA PRO A 278 4.69 -15.58 26.34
C PRO A 278 4.62 -16.33 27.67
N SER A 279 5.71 -16.97 28.07
CA SER A 279 5.84 -17.65 29.35
C SER A 279 5.90 -16.64 30.50
N HIS A 280 4.79 -16.46 31.21
CA HIS A 280 4.80 -15.90 32.56
C HIS A 280 5.33 -16.96 33.53
N GLY A 281 6.53 -16.72 34.07
CA GLY A 281 7.12 -17.56 35.10
C GLY A 281 6.43 -17.38 36.45
N LEU A 282 5.99 -18.50 37.05
CA LEU A 282 5.71 -18.59 38.47
C LEU A 282 6.49 -19.76 39.07
N SER A 283 7.50 -19.35 39.85
CA SER A 283 8.15 -20.01 40.98
C SER A 283 7.52 -21.33 41.48
N GLY A 284 8.32 -22.40 41.47
CA GLY A 284 8.10 -23.63 42.24
C GLY A 284 9.40 -24.42 42.36
N VAL A 285 10.00 -24.39 43.55
CA VAL A 285 11.30 -24.97 43.93
C VAL A 285 11.32 -26.52 43.78
N PRO A 286 12.40 -27.15 43.28
CA PRO A 286 12.53 -28.61 43.31
C PRO A 286 13.19 -29.09 44.61
N SER A 287 12.52 -29.98 45.33
CA SER A 287 13.10 -30.74 46.45
C SER A 287 14.15 -31.73 45.94
N ARG A 288 15.37 -31.59 46.48
CA ARG A 288 16.50 -32.54 46.36
C ARG A 288 16.09 -33.96 46.75
N LEU A 289 16.42 -34.92 45.90
CA LEU A 289 16.74 -36.30 46.30
C LEU A 289 18.19 -36.59 45.91
N LEU A 290 18.93 -37.10 46.90
CA LEU A 290 20.38 -37.37 46.87
C LEU A 290 20.73 -38.60 46.02
N PRO A 291 21.97 -38.67 45.49
CA PRO A 291 22.42 -39.72 44.58
C PRO A 291 22.94 -40.98 45.30
N ALA A 292 22.78 -42.12 44.63
CA ALA A 292 23.37 -43.40 45.01
C ALA A 292 24.88 -43.41 44.73
N GLU A 293 25.65 -43.78 45.76
CA GLU A 293 27.08 -44.06 45.69
C GLU A 293 27.36 -45.29 44.80
N GLN A 294 28.26 -45.14 43.82
CA GLN A 294 29.03 -46.25 43.28
C GLN A 294 30.51 -46.01 43.55
N SER A 295 31.01 -46.83 44.47
CA SER A 295 32.41 -47.01 44.80
C SER A 295 33.14 -47.72 43.67
N SER A 296 34.18 -47.08 43.13
CA SER A 296 35.25 -47.75 42.41
C SER A 296 36.58 -47.12 42.82
N ARG A 297 37.21 -47.75 43.83
CA ARG A 297 38.61 -47.57 44.22
C ARG A 297 39.52 -48.12 43.12
N ALA A 298 40.53 -47.35 42.75
CA ALA A 298 41.75 -47.87 42.13
C ALA A 298 42.97 -47.35 42.89
N LEU A 299 43.82 -48.30 43.29
CA LEU A 299 45.28 -48.23 43.52
C LEU A 299 45.80 -47.45 44.75
N CYS A 300 46.17 -48.18 45.79
CA CYS A 300 47.50 -48.80 45.94
C CYS A 300 47.37 -50.18 46.60
#